data_AF-A0A3P7F0X2-F1
#
_entry.id   AF-A0A3P7F0X2-F1
#
_cell.length_a   1.000
_cell.length_b   1.000
_cell.length_c   1.000
_cell.angle_alpha   90.00
_cell.angle_beta   90.00
_cell.angle_gamma   90.00
#
_symmetry.space_group_name_H-M   'P 1'
#
loop_
_entity.id
_entity.type
_entity.pdbx_description
1 polymer ?
#
loop_
_entity_poly.entity_id
_entity_poly.type
_entity_poly.pdbx_seq_one_letter_code
_entity_poly.pdbx_strand_id
1 'polypeptide(L)'
;MFYFPRRNKLPTLHLWGFGGAECKYTPGDCFDPAVVERIKETIMSFKAQNVPRLVHLQHLPEESVVGCSLIRIYKECARATLAQNFTRSKQLESFLASVAWEKLNTGYYEEVDEAWRVFYTIIMMCRAVRLKLERQIEEALFACDMGLIMGRDVDGFALSNFAHHLHSSLSEPTTPVSLKTQKLLQPPPPLPNSIYVDVCELPSFEEMLKIIRNKKPVVIKGLVNQWPAFRKWNFSYFNELIGHRTVPIEIGNSYADNDWQQVLMTFRTFIQKFIECEIVGRKFLRIIPATETENMYPRQDGILTSTSQIDVRCPDLTEFPRFREAHVFDCTLCAGDCLFIPAGFWHYVFALDPSISVSCWFTTKI
;
A
#
# COMPACT_ATOMS: atom_id res chain seq x y z
N MET A 1 9.05 17.51 15.74
CA MET A 1 10.48 17.47 15.42
C MET A 1 10.81 18.76 14.69
N PHE A 2 11.76 19.56 15.19
CA PHE A 2 12.35 20.62 14.36
C PHE A 2 13.12 19.91 13.26
N TYR A 3 12.54 19.80 12.06
CA TYR A 3 13.35 19.41 10.92
C TYR A 3 14.20 20.62 10.58
N PHE A 4 15.44 20.61 11.05
CA PHE A 4 16.46 21.36 10.35
C PHE A 4 16.41 20.89 8.89
N PRO A 5 16.29 21.82 7.93
CA PRO A 5 16.48 21.48 6.53
C PRO A 5 17.76 20.66 6.40
N ARG A 6 17.78 19.67 5.49
CA ARG A 6 19.00 18.90 5.23
C ARG A 6 20.16 19.90 5.07
N ARG A 7 21.32 19.61 5.67
CA ARG A 7 22.43 20.58 5.78
C ARG A 7 22.85 21.15 4.42
N ASN A 8 22.69 20.37 3.35
CA ASN A 8 22.93 20.77 1.96
C ASN A 8 21.86 21.71 1.35
N LYS A 9 20.66 21.81 1.94
CA LYS A 9 19.56 22.69 1.52
C LYS A 9 19.51 24.02 2.28
N LEU A 10 20.23 24.15 3.40
CA LEU A 10 20.31 25.42 4.14
C LEU A 10 20.72 26.62 3.26
N PRO A 11 21.71 26.51 2.34
CA PRO A 11 22.10 27.61 1.46
C PRO A 11 21.04 27.93 0.40
N THR A 12 20.24 26.95 0.00
CA THR A 12 19.23 27.08 -1.07
C THR A 12 17.86 27.54 -0.55
N LEU A 13 17.67 27.61 0.77
CA LEU A 13 16.46 28.18 1.33
C LEU A 13 16.46 29.67 1.07
N HIS A 14 15.78 30.06 0.00
CA HIS A 14 15.26 31.40 -0.15
C HIS A 14 14.22 31.67 0.94
N LEU A 15 14.70 32.01 2.14
CA LEU A 15 13.92 32.72 3.16
C LEU A 15 13.53 34.13 2.66
N TRP A 16 14.18 34.58 1.58
CA TRP A 16 14.06 35.90 0.97
C TRP A 16 13.07 35.90 -0.19
N GLY A 17 12.02 36.72 -0.10
CA GLY A 17 11.08 36.94 -1.21
C GLY A 17 9.72 37.54 -0.85
N PHE A 18 9.59 38.30 0.24
CA PHE A 18 8.37 39.05 0.53
C PHE A 18 8.63 40.55 0.48
N GLY A 19 8.25 41.19 -0.64
CA GLY A 19 7.70 42.53 -0.57
C GLY A 19 6.26 42.42 -0.10
N GLY A 20 5.96 42.89 1.12
CA GLY A 20 4.58 42.88 1.64
C GLY A 20 4.45 43.18 3.13
N ALA A 21 5.48 42.90 3.93
CA ALA A 21 5.62 43.45 5.27
C ALA A 21 7.11 43.47 5.59
N GLU A 22 7.61 44.55 6.18
CA GLU A 22 8.94 44.57 6.80
C GLU A 22 9.01 43.50 7.90
N CYS A 23 9.25 42.25 7.53
CA CYS A 23 9.63 41.24 8.49
C CYS A 23 11.08 41.58 8.88
N LYS A 24 11.24 42.45 9.88
CA LYS A 24 12.51 42.73 10.54
C LYS A 24 12.97 41.45 11.23
N TYR A 25 13.59 40.55 10.47
CA TYR A 25 14.32 39.44 11.05
C TYR A 25 15.66 39.98 11.55
N THR A 26 15.88 39.90 12.85
CA THR A 26 17.19 40.13 13.46
C THR A 26 17.93 38.79 13.49
N PRO A 27 19.18 38.70 13.00
CA PRO A 27 19.98 37.48 13.13
C PRO A 27 20.03 37.00 14.59
N GLY A 28 19.48 35.81 14.85
CA GLY A 28 19.42 35.25 16.20
C GLY A 28 18.03 35.26 16.85
N ASP A 29 17.04 35.95 16.27
CA ASP A 29 15.66 35.97 16.79
C ASP A 29 15.05 34.56 16.89
N CYS A 30 15.49 33.62 16.06
CA CYS A 30 15.04 32.23 16.16
C CYS A 30 15.51 31.52 17.45
N PHE A 31 16.48 32.08 18.17
CA PHE A 31 16.91 31.63 19.49
C PHE A 31 16.29 32.44 20.64
N ASP A 32 15.56 33.52 20.34
CA ASP A 32 14.82 34.27 21.35
C ASP A 32 13.79 33.32 22.03
N PRO A 33 13.82 33.18 23.36
CA PRO A 33 12.91 32.28 24.07
C PRO A 33 11.43 32.51 23.77
N ALA A 34 11.00 33.76 23.57
CA ALA A 34 9.62 34.09 23.24
C ALA A 34 9.27 33.73 21.79
N VAL A 35 10.21 33.86 20.84
CA VAL A 35 10.02 33.38 19.46
C VAL A 35 9.93 31.85 19.44
N VAL A 36 10.83 31.18 20.16
CA VAL A 36 10.82 29.71 20.31
C VAL A 36 9.50 29.24 20.89
N GLU A 37 8.97 29.93 21.91
CA GLU A 37 7.70 29.58 22.53
C GLU A 37 6.51 29.75 21.57
N ARG A 38 6.42 30.87 20.83
CA ARG A 38 5.39 31.04 19.79
C ARG A 38 5.45 29.96 18.71
N ILE A 39 6.66 29.55 18.31
CA ILE A 39 6.85 28.46 17.35
C ILE A 39 6.33 27.14 17.93
N LYS A 40 6.64 26.83 19.19
CA LYS A 40 6.12 25.63 19.87
C LYS A 40 4.60 25.66 19.97
N GLU A 41 4.01 26.76 20.43
CA GLU A 41 2.55 26.94 20.53
C GLU A 41 1.88 26.71 19.18
N THR A 42 2.44 27.28 18.11
CA THR A 42 1.94 27.08 16.74
C THR A 42 2.00 25.61 16.34
N ILE A 43 3.13 24.93 16.58
CA ILE A 43 3.30 23.50 16.28
C ILE A 43 2.33 22.64 17.10
N MET A 44 2.13 22.97 18.37
CA MET A 44 1.20 22.26 19.25
C MET A 44 -0.25 22.48 18.80
N SER A 45 -0.60 23.67 18.31
CA SER A 45 -1.91 23.96 17.73
C SER A 45 -2.20 23.10 16.49
N PHE A 46 -1.24 22.98 15.56
CA PHE A 46 -1.38 22.08 14.40
C PHE A 46 -1.61 20.63 14.81
N LYS A 47 -0.85 20.15 15.82
CA LYS A 47 -1.04 18.80 16.38
C LYS A 47 -2.42 18.63 17.03
N ALA A 48 -2.85 19.59 17.83
CA ALA A 48 -4.14 19.55 18.51
C ALA A 48 -5.33 19.50 17.52
N GLN A 49 -5.21 20.18 16.39
CA GLN A 49 -6.25 20.22 15.35
C GLN A 49 -6.14 19.07 14.34
N ASN A 50 -5.12 18.21 14.46
CA ASN A 50 -4.74 17.23 13.44
C ASN A 50 -4.65 17.86 12.04
N VAL A 51 -4.08 19.06 11.94
CA VAL A 51 -3.91 19.76 10.65
C VAL A 51 -2.47 19.60 10.19
N PRO A 52 -2.24 19.05 8.98
CA PRO A 52 -0.90 18.95 8.42
C PRO A 52 -0.24 20.32 8.18
N ARG A 53 1.10 20.36 8.29
CA ARG A 53 1.90 21.57 8.12
C ARG A 53 2.15 21.89 6.64
N LEU A 54 1.09 22.16 5.88
CA LEU A 54 1.11 22.23 4.40
C LEU A 54 2.26 23.04 3.82
N VAL A 55 2.52 24.24 4.34
CA VAL A 55 3.58 25.13 3.84
C VAL A 55 4.97 24.51 4.02
N HIS A 56 5.21 23.75 5.10
CA HIS A 56 6.50 23.13 5.38
C HIS A 56 6.83 22.01 4.38
N LEU A 57 5.82 21.33 3.85
CA LEU A 57 5.98 20.16 2.98
C LEU A 57 6.63 20.50 1.62
N GLN A 58 6.70 21.79 1.26
CA GLN A 58 7.36 22.26 0.02
C GLN A 58 8.84 21.84 -0.07
N HIS A 59 9.48 21.52 1.07
CA HIS A 59 10.89 21.15 1.15
C HIS A 59 11.14 19.64 1.07
N LEU A 60 10.09 18.82 1.01
CA LEU A 60 10.19 17.37 0.87
C LEU A 60 10.55 16.92 -0.55
N PRO A 61 9.89 17.39 -1.62
CA PRO A 61 10.24 16.97 -2.98
C PRO A 61 11.60 17.52 -3.39
N GLU A 62 12.33 16.77 -4.20
CA GLU A 62 13.60 17.22 -4.73
C GLU A 62 13.40 18.26 -5.84
N GLU A 63 13.80 19.50 -5.55
CA GLU A 63 13.63 20.65 -6.47
C GLU A 63 14.29 20.47 -7.83
N SER A 64 15.43 19.79 -7.92
CA SER A 64 16.10 19.53 -9.21
C SER A 64 15.33 18.56 -10.11
N VAL A 65 14.42 17.76 -9.54
CA VAL A 65 13.58 16.81 -10.29
C VAL A 65 12.22 17.43 -10.62
N VAL A 66 11.54 18.00 -9.61
CA VAL A 66 10.18 18.56 -9.77
C VAL A 66 10.19 19.95 -10.40
N GLY A 67 11.24 20.74 -10.14
CA GLY A 67 11.37 22.11 -10.62
C GLY A 67 10.85 23.16 -9.64
N CYS A 68 11.61 24.25 -9.51
CA CYS A 68 11.33 25.33 -8.56
C CYS A 68 9.99 26.04 -8.82
N SER A 69 9.55 26.14 -10.09
CA SER A 69 8.28 26.76 -10.46
C SER A 69 7.08 25.99 -9.89
N LEU A 70 7.08 24.65 -9.99
CA LEU A 70 6.00 23.83 -9.44
C LEU A 70 5.97 23.89 -7.91
N ILE A 71 7.15 23.90 -7.26
CA ILE A 71 7.24 24.06 -5.80
C ILE A 71 6.71 25.44 -5.35
N ARG A 72 6.97 26.51 -6.12
CA ARG A 72 6.41 27.85 -5.86
C ARG A 72 4.88 27.86 -5.97
N ILE A 73 4.33 27.22 -6.99
CA ILE A 73 2.87 27.07 -7.18
C ILE A 73 2.28 26.26 -6.02
N TYR A 74 2.93 25.17 -5.59
CA TYR A 74 2.52 24.42 -4.40
C TYR A 74 2.50 25.28 -3.14
N LYS A 75 3.53 26.09 -2.92
CA LYS A 75 3.61 27.02 -1.78
C LYS A 75 2.45 28.01 -1.79
N GLU A 76 2.08 28.54 -2.95
CA GLU A 76 0.90 29.39 -3.12
C GLU A 76 -0.39 28.62 -2.81
N CYS A 77 -0.50 27.39 -3.30
CA CYS A 77 -1.65 26.51 -3.05
C CYS A 77 -1.84 26.28 -1.54
N ALA A 78 -0.79 25.90 -0.83
CA ALA A 78 -0.81 25.68 0.61
C ALA A 78 -1.26 26.94 1.39
N ARG A 79 -0.80 28.12 0.97
CA ARG A 79 -1.22 29.40 1.55
C ARG A 79 -2.68 29.71 1.28
N ALA A 80 -3.13 29.52 0.03
CA ALA A 80 -4.52 29.72 -0.35
C ALA A 80 -5.46 28.79 0.45
N THR A 81 -5.07 27.52 0.65
CA THR A 81 -5.81 26.57 1.49
C THR A 81 -5.93 27.06 2.94
N LEU A 82 -4.81 27.44 3.57
CA LEU A 82 -4.81 27.90 4.96
C LEU A 82 -5.53 29.25 5.15
N ALA A 83 -5.53 30.11 4.13
CA ALA A 83 -6.28 31.36 4.10
C ALA A 83 -7.76 31.17 3.71
N GLN A 84 -8.22 29.93 3.52
CA GLN A 84 -9.59 29.59 3.07
C GLN A 84 -10.01 30.22 1.74
N ASN A 85 -9.06 30.57 0.88
CA ASN A 85 -9.33 30.94 -0.50
C ASN A 85 -9.48 29.66 -1.35
N PHE A 86 -10.62 28.99 -1.18
CA PHE A 86 -10.87 27.67 -1.77
C PHE A 86 -10.91 27.69 -3.29
N THR A 87 -11.42 28.76 -3.90
CA THR A 87 -11.38 28.93 -5.36
C THR A 87 -9.96 28.89 -5.89
N ARG A 88 -9.05 29.68 -5.29
CA ARG A 88 -7.64 29.72 -5.69
C ARG A 88 -6.92 28.41 -5.37
N SER A 89 -7.13 27.88 -4.17
CA SER A 89 -6.53 26.61 -3.73
C SER A 89 -6.91 25.47 -4.67
N LYS A 90 -8.21 25.30 -4.98
CA LYS A 90 -8.73 24.28 -5.90
C LYS A 90 -8.15 24.41 -7.31
N GLN A 91 -8.00 25.63 -7.82
CA GLN A 91 -7.38 25.86 -9.13
C GLN A 91 -5.92 25.39 -9.15
N LEU A 92 -5.15 25.79 -8.12
CA LEU A 92 -3.72 25.48 -8.03
C LEU A 92 -3.48 23.99 -7.80
N GLU A 93 -4.17 23.35 -6.85
CA GLU A 93 -4.01 21.91 -6.60
C GLU A 93 -4.41 21.08 -7.81
N SER A 94 -5.42 21.49 -8.59
CA SER A 94 -5.88 20.71 -9.75
C SER A 94 -4.86 20.75 -10.88
N PHE A 95 -4.26 21.92 -11.13
CA PHE A 95 -3.14 22.06 -12.07
C PHE A 95 -1.92 21.27 -11.62
N LEU A 96 -1.55 21.36 -10.34
CA LEU A 96 -0.41 20.62 -9.80
C LEU A 96 -0.64 19.11 -9.87
N ALA A 97 -1.84 18.65 -9.52
CA ALA A 97 -2.20 17.24 -9.53
C ALA A 97 -2.20 16.68 -10.96
N SER A 98 -2.63 17.43 -11.98
CA SER A 98 -2.60 16.95 -13.36
C SER A 98 -1.17 16.74 -13.85
N VAL A 99 -0.27 17.72 -13.60
CA VAL A 99 1.15 17.61 -13.97
C VAL A 99 1.82 16.44 -13.25
N ALA A 100 1.60 16.31 -11.94
CA ALA A 100 2.17 15.20 -11.18
C ALA A 100 1.59 13.85 -11.63
N TRP A 101 0.28 13.76 -11.91
CA TRP A 101 -0.37 12.55 -12.38
C TRP A 101 0.22 12.04 -13.70
N GLU A 102 0.44 12.93 -14.67
CA GLU A 102 1.11 12.57 -15.92
C GLU A 102 2.49 11.97 -15.66
N LYS A 103 3.28 12.59 -14.77
CA LYS A 103 4.62 12.10 -14.40
C LYS A 103 4.60 10.73 -13.72
N LEU A 104 3.59 10.45 -12.90
CA LEU A 104 3.44 9.14 -12.25
C LEU A 104 3.03 8.03 -13.24
N ASN A 105 2.42 8.39 -14.38
CA ASN A 105 1.84 7.43 -15.33
C ASN A 105 2.51 7.45 -16.72
N THR A 106 3.69 8.07 -16.87
CA THR A 106 4.40 8.14 -18.17
C THR A 106 5.12 6.83 -18.54
N GLY A 107 5.46 5.99 -17.57
CA GLY A 107 6.22 4.76 -17.78
C GLY A 107 5.97 3.75 -16.66
N TYR A 108 6.90 2.81 -16.46
CA TYR A 108 6.77 1.84 -15.37
C TYR A 108 6.81 2.56 -14.02
N TYR A 109 5.87 2.22 -13.13
CA TYR A 109 5.78 2.88 -11.82
C TYR A 109 7.04 2.68 -10.97
N GLU A 110 7.81 1.61 -11.18
CA GLU A 110 9.11 1.41 -10.51
C GLU A 110 10.19 2.41 -10.93
N GLU A 111 10.11 2.95 -12.15
CA GLU A 111 11.04 3.94 -12.70
C GLU A 111 10.68 5.38 -12.31
N VAL A 112 9.49 5.60 -11.77
CA VAL A 112 9.02 6.92 -11.35
C VAL A 112 9.86 7.44 -10.19
N ASP A 113 10.54 8.56 -10.41
CA ASP A 113 11.36 9.23 -9.40
C ASP A 113 10.55 9.53 -8.12
N GLU A 114 11.15 9.24 -6.96
CA GLU A 114 10.53 9.42 -5.65
C GLU A 114 10.06 10.87 -5.42
N ALA A 115 10.74 11.86 -5.98
CA ALA A 115 10.38 13.27 -5.86
C ALA A 115 8.97 13.56 -6.41
N TRP A 116 8.56 12.90 -7.51
CA TRP A 116 7.21 13.05 -8.06
C TRP A 116 6.15 12.38 -7.17
N ARG A 117 6.47 11.22 -6.57
CA ARG A 117 5.59 10.52 -5.62
C ARG A 117 5.33 11.37 -4.37
N VAL A 118 6.40 11.95 -3.82
CA VAL A 118 6.31 12.90 -2.70
C VAL A 118 5.55 14.15 -3.11
N PHE A 119 5.80 14.69 -4.30
CA PHE A 119 5.13 15.90 -4.77
C PHE A 119 3.62 15.69 -4.94
N TYR A 120 3.20 14.58 -5.55
CA TYR A 120 1.80 14.21 -5.65
C TYR A 120 1.14 14.09 -4.27
N THR A 121 1.82 13.43 -3.34
CA THR A 121 1.34 13.26 -1.95
C THR A 121 1.04 14.61 -1.29
N ILE A 122 1.96 15.58 -1.36
CA ILE A 122 1.78 16.86 -0.68
C ILE A 122 0.67 17.71 -1.34
N ILE A 123 0.50 17.61 -2.66
CA ILE A 123 -0.61 18.23 -3.40
C ILE A 123 -1.94 17.65 -2.91
N MET A 124 -2.02 16.32 -2.83
CA MET A 124 -3.22 15.62 -2.34
C MET A 124 -3.51 15.95 -0.88
N MET A 125 -2.49 16.22 -0.06
CA MET A 125 -2.66 16.70 1.30
C MET A 125 -3.25 18.12 1.36
N CYS A 126 -2.83 19.04 0.47
CA CYS A 126 -3.48 20.36 0.34
C CYS A 126 -4.95 20.22 -0.04
N ARG A 127 -5.25 19.33 -0.99
CA ARG A 127 -6.63 19.00 -1.39
C ARG A 127 -7.44 18.45 -0.23
N ALA A 128 -6.91 17.49 0.51
CA ALA A 128 -7.61 16.89 1.65
C ALA A 128 -7.92 17.93 2.74
N VAL A 129 -6.98 18.83 3.07
CA VAL A 129 -7.22 19.89 4.05
C VAL A 129 -8.27 20.89 3.55
N ARG A 130 -8.21 21.29 2.28
CA ARG A 130 -9.24 22.16 1.67
C ARG A 130 -10.63 21.53 1.79
N LEU A 131 -10.76 20.28 1.36
CA LEU A 131 -12.03 19.52 1.38
C LEU A 131 -12.56 19.36 2.81
N LYS A 132 -11.70 19.09 3.81
CA LYS A 132 -12.09 19.07 5.23
C LYS A 132 -12.67 20.41 5.67
N LEU A 133 -12.04 21.53 5.29
CA LEU A 133 -12.51 22.87 5.65
C LEU A 133 -13.85 23.22 4.95
N GLU A 134 -14.08 22.70 3.75
CA GLU A 134 -15.37 22.75 3.04
C GLU A 134 -16.39 21.71 3.54
N ARG A 135 -16.07 20.95 4.61
CA ARG A 135 -16.92 19.90 5.20
C ARG A 135 -17.21 18.71 4.27
N GLN A 136 -16.40 18.51 3.24
CA GLN A 136 -16.43 17.36 2.33
C GLN A 136 -15.50 16.26 2.87
N ILE A 137 -15.94 15.59 3.93
CA ILE A 137 -15.09 14.67 4.72
C ILE A 137 -14.72 13.40 3.95
N GLU A 138 -15.67 12.82 3.21
CA GLU A 138 -15.42 11.59 2.43
C GLU A 138 -14.44 11.87 1.27
N GLU A 139 -14.63 12.99 0.57
CA GLU A 139 -13.72 13.41 -0.50
C GLU A 139 -12.34 13.81 0.04
N ALA A 140 -12.29 14.41 1.23
CA ALA A 140 -11.03 14.67 1.92
C ALA A 140 -10.29 13.36 2.24
N LEU A 141 -11.00 12.35 2.72
CA LEU A 141 -10.43 11.04 3.02
C LEU A 141 -9.94 10.34 1.76
N PHE A 142 -10.75 10.34 0.69
CA PHE A 142 -10.36 9.84 -0.62
C PHE A 142 -9.09 10.53 -1.14
N ALA A 143 -8.98 11.85 -0.97
CA ALA A 143 -7.79 12.60 -1.34
C ALA A 143 -6.54 12.13 -0.56
N CYS A 144 -6.68 11.83 0.74
CA CYS A 144 -5.60 11.23 1.51
C CYS A 144 -5.19 9.85 0.97
N ASP A 145 -6.17 8.99 0.71
CA ASP A 145 -5.91 7.63 0.23
C ASP A 145 -5.21 7.64 -1.12
N MET A 146 -5.62 8.51 -2.04
CA MET A 146 -4.92 8.70 -3.31
C MET A 146 -3.47 9.14 -3.13
N GLY A 147 -3.19 10.06 -2.20
CA GLY A 147 -1.82 10.47 -1.88
C GLY A 147 -0.97 9.33 -1.30
N LEU A 148 -1.58 8.44 -0.51
CA LEU A 148 -0.91 7.25 0.05
C LEU A 148 -0.68 6.16 -0.99
N ILE A 149 -1.65 5.91 -1.88
CA ILE A 149 -1.60 4.87 -2.91
C ILE A 149 -0.61 5.23 -4.03
N MET A 150 -0.73 6.45 -4.58
CA MET A 150 0.07 6.90 -5.73
C MET A 150 1.40 7.54 -5.32
N GLY A 151 1.64 7.65 -4.02
CA GLY A 151 2.77 8.35 -3.47
C GLY A 151 3.40 7.57 -2.33
N ARG A 152 3.53 8.23 -1.18
CA ARG A 152 3.94 7.64 0.08
C ARG A 152 3.47 8.53 1.22
N ASP A 153 3.54 8.04 2.45
CA ASP A 153 3.36 8.95 3.57
C ASP A 153 4.55 9.90 3.75
N VAL A 154 4.28 11.06 4.36
CA VAL A 154 5.18 12.20 4.50
C VAL A 154 5.14 12.76 5.92
N ASP A 155 6.18 13.51 6.29
CA ASP A 155 6.26 14.23 7.58
C ASP A 155 5.99 13.37 8.82
N GLY A 156 6.44 12.10 8.81
CA GLY A 156 6.26 11.18 9.93
C GLY A 156 4.82 10.68 10.11
N PHE A 157 4.26 10.13 9.03
CA PHE A 157 2.89 9.61 8.97
C PHE A 157 1.78 10.67 9.02
N ALA A 158 2.08 11.91 8.62
CA ALA A 158 1.13 13.01 8.73
C ALA A 158 -0.11 12.79 7.84
N LEU A 159 0.03 12.14 6.67
CA LEU A 159 -1.11 11.90 5.79
C LEU A 159 -1.97 10.75 6.32
N SER A 160 -1.37 9.64 6.75
CA SER A 160 -2.14 8.54 7.36
C SER A 160 -2.84 8.96 8.65
N ASN A 161 -2.19 9.76 9.49
CA ASN A 161 -2.81 10.27 10.71
C ASN A 161 -3.99 11.20 10.39
N PHE A 162 -3.86 12.04 9.37
CA PHE A 162 -4.96 12.87 8.90
C PHE A 162 -6.11 12.04 8.34
N ALA A 163 -5.81 11.03 7.51
CA ALA A 163 -6.78 10.08 6.98
C ALA A 163 -7.51 9.33 8.11
N HIS A 164 -6.79 8.88 9.13
CA HIS A 164 -7.37 8.21 10.29
C HIS A 164 -8.33 9.12 11.07
N HIS A 165 -7.94 10.38 11.29
CA HIS A 165 -8.81 11.36 11.94
C HIS A 165 -10.08 11.63 11.11
N LEU A 166 -9.96 11.82 9.80
CA LEU A 166 -11.11 11.98 8.89
C LEU A 166 -12.03 10.75 8.91
N HIS A 167 -11.45 9.55 8.85
CA HIS A 167 -12.21 8.29 8.92
C HIS A 167 -12.98 8.19 10.25
N SER A 168 -12.35 8.54 11.37
CA SER A 168 -12.97 8.49 12.70
C SER A 168 -14.15 9.45 12.88
N SER A 169 -14.27 10.49 12.05
CA SER A 169 -15.44 11.39 12.09
C SER A 169 -16.58 10.96 11.17
N LEU A 170 -16.42 9.89 10.39
CA LEU A 170 -17.48 9.34 9.54
C LEU A 170 -18.32 8.31 10.33
N SER A 171 -19.57 8.13 9.91
CA SER A 171 -20.51 7.25 10.60
C SER A 171 -20.10 5.78 10.55
N GLU A 172 -20.35 5.08 11.66
CA GLU A 172 -20.20 3.62 11.77
C GLU A 172 -21.11 2.87 10.77
N PRO A 173 -20.76 1.63 10.39
CA PRO A 173 -21.59 0.81 9.51
C PRO A 173 -22.95 0.52 10.17
N THR A 174 -24.04 0.97 9.55
CA THR A 174 -25.42 0.79 10.05
C THR A 174 -25.93 -0.65 9.92
N THR A 175 -25.40 -1.43 8.98
CA THR A 175 -25.85 -2.80 8.72
C THR A 175 -24.70 -3.78 8.93
N PRO A 176 -24.86 -4.81 9.77
CA PRO A 176 -23.94 -5.92 9.85
C PRO A 176 -23.79 -6.57 8.46
N VAL A 177 -22.59 -7.08 8.16
CA VAL A 177 -22.39 -7.84 6.93
C VAL A 177 -23.26 -9.10 7.00
N SER A 178 -24.27 -9.21 6.15
CA SER A 178 -25.17 -10.37 6.13
C SER A 178 -24.50 -11.50 5.35
N LEU A 179 -23.77 -12.35 6.07
CA LEU A 179 -22.98 -13.43 5.49
C LEU A 179 -23.80 -14.72 5.38
N LYS A 180 -23.88 -15.28 4.18
CA LYS A 180 -24.50 -16.57 3.84
C LYS A 180 -23.49 -17.70 3.97
N THR A 181 -23.98 -18.93 4.11
CA THR A 181 -23.17 -20.14 3.98
C THR A 181 -22.92 -20.42 2.49
N GLN A 182 -21.66 -20.34 2.04
CA GLN A 182 -21.29 -20.68 0.66
C GLN A 182 -20.89 -22.15 0.53
N LYS A 183 -21.08 -22.72 -0.66
CA LYS A 183 -20.52 -24.03 -1.02
C LYS A 183 -18.99 -23.92 -1.04
N LEU A 184 -18.34 -24.64 -0.14
CA LEU A 184 -16.88 -24.72 -0.07
C LEU A 184 -16.32 -25.22 -1.40
N LEU A 185 -15.43 -24.44 -2.01
CA LEU A 185 -14.71 -24.90 -3.19
C LEU A 185 -13.77 -26.04 -2.77
N GLN A 186 -13.60 -26.97 -3.70
CA GLN A 186 -12.69 -28.09 -3.53
C GLN A 186 -11.35 -27.76 -4.18
N PRO A 187 -10.23 -28.24 -3.61
CA PRO A 187 -8.94 -28.13 -4.26
C PRO A 187 -8.97 -28.84 -5.63
N PRO A 188 -8.18 -28.36 -6.61
CA PRO A 188 -7.92 -29.13 -7.83
C PRO A 188 -7.42 -30.53 -7.49
N PRO A 189 -7.65 -31.52 -8.37
CA PRO A 189 -7.10 -32.85 -8.16
C PRO A 189 -5.56 -32.80 -8.08
N PRO A 190 -4.93 -33.68 -7.29
CA PRO A 190 -3.49 -33.87 -7.32
C PRO A 190 -3.02 -34.27 -8.72
N LEU A 191 -1.88 -33.74 -9.15
CA LEU A 191 -1.26 -34.15 -10.42
C LEU A 191 -0.46 -35.44 -10.23
N PRO A 192 -0.24 -36.24 -11.28
CA PRO A 192 0.56 -37.45 -11.20
C PRO A 192 2.01 -37.22 -10.71
N ASN A 193 2.57 -36.05 -11.00
CA ASN A 193 3.91 -35.60 -10.59
C ASN A 193 3.91 -34.71 -9.34
N SER A 194 2.78 -34.65 -8.61
CA SER A 194 2.68 -33.87 -7.36
C SER A 194 2.89 -34.72 -6.11
N ILE A 195 3.58 -34.14 -5.13
CA ILE A 195 3.70 -34.66 -3.76
C ILE A 195 3.23 -33.60 -2.76
N TYR A 196 2.85 -34.00 -1.55
CA TYR A 196 2.46 -33.04 -0.53
C TYR A 196 3.67 -32.35 0.10
N VAL A 197 3.52 -31.06 0.40
CA VAL A 197 4.49 -30.28 1.18
C VAL A 197 4.61 -30.85 2.59
N ASP A 198 5.85 -30.93 3.11
CA ASP A 198 6.10 -31.35 4.49
C ASP A 198 5.46 -30.38 5.50
N VAL A 199 4.99 -30.90 6.63
CA VAL A 199 4.36 -30.11 7.70
C VAL A 199 5.18 -30.21 8.97
N CYS A 200 5.43 -29.08 9.63
CA CYS A 200 5.96 -29.03 10.98
C CYS A 200 5.10 -28.13 11.90
N GLU A 201 5.20 -28.33 13.20
CA GLU A 201 4.49 -27.54 14.20
C GLU A 201 5.51 -26.81 15.07
N LEU A 202 5.41 -25.47 15.15
CA LEU A 202 6.25 -24.63 16.02
C LEU A 202 7.75 -25.01 16.04
N PRO A 203 8.44 -24.99 14.89
CA PRO A 203 9.84 -25.40 14.82
C PRO A 203 10.73 -24.52 15.70
N SER A 204 11.76 -25.12 16.30
CA SER A 204 12.82 -24.38 16.97
C SER A 204 13.57 -23.48 15.98
N PHE A 205 14.39 -22.55 16.48
CA PHE A 205 15.23 -21.72 15.62
C PHE A 205 16.20 -22.58 14.79
N GLU A 206 16.79 -23.62 15.37
CA GLU A 206 17.68 -24.56 14.70
C GLU A 206 16.95 -25.36 13.60
N GLU A 207 15.72 -25.80 13.88
CA GLU A 207 14.88 -26.47 12.89
C GLU A 207 14.49 -25.53 11.75
N MET A 208 14.17 -24.28 12.06
CA MET A 208 13.90 -23.25 11.06
C MET A 208 15.13 -22.99 10.17
N LEU A 209 16.32 -22.91 10.76
CA LEU A 209 17.57 -22.80 9.98
C LEU A 209 17.79 -24.02 9.08
N LYS A 210 17.44 -25.23 9.54
CA LYS A 210 17.52 -26.44 8.73
C LYS A 210 16.50 -26.41 7.57
N ILE A 211 15.26 -25.98 7.82
CA ILE A 211 14.23 -25.79 6.78
C ILE A 211 14.74 -24.83 5.70
N ILE A 212 15.27 -23.68 6.11
CA ILE A 212 15.82 -22.68 5.18
C ILE A 212 16.97 -23.26 4.35
N ARG A 213 17.91 -23.98 4.97
CA ARG A 213 19.05 -24.62 4.26
C ARG A 213 18.60 -25.70 3.28
N ASN A 214 17.56 -26.45 3.61
CA ASN A 214 17.05 -27.54 2.78
C ASN A 214 16.38 -27.03 1.49
N LYS A 215 16.02 -25.73 1.41
CA LYS A 215 15.39 -25.10 0.24
C LYS A 215 14.18 -25.89 -0.30
N LYS A 216 13.37 -26.44 0.61
CA LYS A 216 12.09 -27.07 0.29
C LYS A 216 10.93 -26.27 0.89
N PRO A 217 9.75 -26.24 0.25
CA PRO A 217 8.58 -25.66 0.87
C PRO A 217 8.20 -26.47 2.12
N VAL A 218 7.72 -25.79 3.17
CA VAL A 218 7.26 -26.41 4.41
C VAL A 218 6.08 -25.63 4.97
N VAL A 219 5.01 -26.33 5.36
CA VAL A 219 3.89 -25.75 6.13
C VAL A 219 4.25 -25.76 7.61
N ILE A 220 4.20 -24.59 8.25
CA ILE A 220 4.50 -24.37 9.66
C ILE A 220 3.18 -24.04 10.38
N LYS A 221 2.74 -24.93 11.26
CA LYS A 221 1.51 -24.75 12.04
C LYS A 221 1.78 -24.10 13.40
N GLY A 222 0.76 -23.41 13.91
CA GLY A 222 0.73 -22.87 15.26
C GLY A 222 1.51 -21.57 15.48
N LEU A 223 2.37 -21.18 14.54
CA LEU A 223 3.29 -20.05 14.68
C LEU A 223 2.58 -18.72 14.95
N VAL A 224 1.41 -18.49 14.34
CA VAL A 224 0.69 -17.22 14.41
C VAL A 224 -0.54 -17.26 15.31
N ASN A 225 -0.84 -18.40 15.95
CA ASN A 225 -2.08 -18.58 16.73
C ASN A 225 -2.20 -17.60 17.91
N GLN A 226 -1.07 -17.10 18.42
CA GLN A 226 -1.04 -16.12 19.51
C GLN A 226 -1.07 -14.67 19.03
N TRP A 227 -0.91 -14.42 17.73
CA TRP A 227 -0.81 -13.07 17.19
C TRP A 227 -2.14 -12.33 17.32
N PRO A 228 -2.12 -11.02 17.65
CA PRO A 228 -3.36 -10.22 17.68
C PRO A 228 -4.12 -10.24 16.35
N ALA A 229 -3.40 -10.30 15.22
CA ALA A 229 -4.00 -10.41 13.90
C ALA A 229 -4.89 -11.65 13.76
N PHE A 230 -4.39 -12.83 14.15
CA PHE A 230 -5.15 -14.07 14.08
C PHE A 230 -6.46 -14.03 14.90
N ARG A 231 -6.44 -13.36 16.06
CA ARG A 231 -7.63 -13.22 16.92
C ARG A 231 -8.60 -12.13 16.49
N LYS A 232 -8.11 -11.06 15.86
CA LYS A 232 -8.92 -9.86 15.57
C LYS A 232 -9.43 -9.80 14.14
N TRP A 233 -8.67 -10.34 13.19
CA TRP A 233 -8.93 -10.09 11.78
C TRP A 233 -10.11 -10.92 11.28
N ASN A 234 -11.19 -10.20 10.96
CA ASN A 234 -12.31 -10.68 10.16
C ASN A 234 -12.87 -9.51 9.34
N PHE A 235 -13.80 -9.78 8.42
CA PHE A 235 -14.36 -8.71 7.58
C PHE A 235 -15.09 -7.64 8.39
N SER A 236 -15.76 -8.01 9.49
CA SER A 236 -16.40 -7.03 10.38
C SER A 236 -15.38 -6.08 11.00
N TYR A 237 -14.29 -6.62 11.54
CA TYR A 237 -13.19 -5.85 12.14
C TYR A 237 -12.58 -4.87 11.14
N PHE A 238 -12.30 -5.32 9.91
CA PHE A 238 -11.76 -4.43 8.89
C PHE A 238 -12.79 -3.41 8.39
N ASN A 239 -14.08 -3.77 8.27
CA ASN A 239 -15.11 -2.84 7.86
C ASN A 239 -15.31 -1.71 8.89
N GLU A 240 -15.19 -2.01 10.18
CA GLU A 240 -15.19 -1.02 11.24
C GLU A 240 -13.93 -0.15 11.20
N LEU A 241 -12.75 -0.78 11.06
CA LEU A 241 -11.46 -0.08 11.14
C LEU A 241 -11.14 0.79 9.91
N ILE A 242 -11.47 0.30 8.71
CA ILE A 242 -11.07 0.90 7.43
C ILE A 242 -12.20 0.96 6.40
N GLY A 243 -13.47 0.78 6.79
CA GLY A 243 -14.58 0.67 5.83
C GLY A 243 -14.70 1.84 4.84
N HIS A 244 -14.36 3.06 5.27
CA HIS A 244 -14.40 4.24 4.40
C HIS A 244 -13.10 4.49 3.63
N ARG A 245 -12.05 3.71 3.89
CA ARG A 245 -10.76 3.84 3.21
C ARG A 245 -10.84 3.28 1.80
N THR A 246 -10.26 4.01 0.87
CA THR A 246 -10.11 3.59 -0.52
C THR A 246 -8.95 2.63 -0.64
N VAL A 247 -9.20 1.49 -1.28
CA VAL A 247 -8.22 0.43 -1.52
C VAL A 247 -8.24 0.02 -2.99
N PRO A 248 -7.08 -0.34 -3.57
CA PRO A 248 -7.03 -1.01 -4.87
C PRO A 248 -7.57 -2.43 -4.75
N ILE A 249 -8.52 -2.77 -5.62
CA ILE A 249 -9.14 -4.09 -5.72
C ILE A 249 -8.89 -4.63 -7.12
N GLU A 250 -8.38 -5.86 -7.18
CA GLU A 250 -8.28 -6.63 -8.41
C GLU A 250 -9.54 -7.47 -8.57
N ILE A 251 -10.15 -7.43 -9.76
CA ILE A 251 -11.34 -8.20 -10.09
C ILE A 251 -11.00 -9.05 -11.32
N GLY A 252 -11.13 -10.37 -11.17
CA GLY A 252 -10.84 -11.35 -12.23
C GLY A 252 -10.29 -12.65 -11.66
N ASN A 253 -10.24 -13.69 -12.49
CA ASN A 253 -9.71 -15.01 -12.09
C ASN A 253 -8.19 -15.11 -12.28
N SER A 254 -7.64 -14.45 -13.30
CA SER A 254 -6.22 -14.47 -13.64
C SER A 254 -5.79 -13.13 -14.22
N TYR A 255 -4.56 -12.69 -13.92
CA TYR A 255 -3.94 -11.51 -14.56
C TYR A 255 -3.80 -11.63 -16.08
N ALA A 256 -3.87 -12.87 -16.61
CA ALA A 256 -3.81 -13.13 -18.05
C ALA A 256 -5.18 -13.06 -18.74
N ASP A 257 -6.28 -12.92 -17.99
CA ASP A 257 -7.63 -12.89 -18.55
C ASP A 257 -7.99 -11.45 -18.98
N ASN A 258 -8.70 -11.31 -20.10
CA ASN A 258 -9.13 -10.00 -20.63
C ASN A 258 -10.09 -9.25 -19.69
N ASP A 259 -10.79 -9.97 -18.81
CA ASP A 259 -11.73 -9.39 -17.85
C ASP A 259 -11.05 -8.90 -16.56
N TRP A 260 -9.74 -9.12 -16.43
CA TRP A 260 -8.97 -8.65 -15.27
C TRP A 260 -8.90 -7.12 -15.26
N GLN A 261 -9.26 -6.53 -14.13
CA GLN A 261 -9.20 -5.08 -13.94
C GLN A 261 -8.78 -4.73 -12.51
N GLN A 262 -8.11 -3.59 -12.38
CA GLN A 262 -7.83 -2.96 -11.11
C GLN A 262 -8.72 -1.73 -10.94
N VAL A 263 -9.48 -1.69 -9.85
CA VAL A 263 -10.39 -0.58 -9.54
C VAL A 263 -10.13 -0.05 -8.13
N LEU A 264 -10.42 1.24 -7.93
CA LEU A 264 -10.39 1.86 -6.61
C LEU A 264 -11.81 1.90 -6.05
N MET A 265 -11.99 1.40 -4.83
CA MET A 265 -13.26 1.54 -4.11
C MET A 265 -13.02 1.54 -2.61
N THR A 266 -14.04 1.93 -1.85
CA THR A 266 -13.97 1.81 -0.39
C THR A 266 -14.00 0.35 0.03
N PHE A 267 -13.29 0.02 1.11
CA PHE A 267 -13.27 -1.35 1.65
C PHE A 267 -14.69 -1.84 2.00
N ARG A 268 -15.56 -0.96 2.48
CA ARG A 268 -16.98 -1.26 2.72
C ARG A 268 -17.71 -1.65 1.43
N THR A 269 -17.50 -0.89 0.36
CA THR A 269 -18.09 -1.21 -0.96
C THR A 269 -17.60 -2.55 -1.47
N PHE A 270 -16.30 -2.85 -1.30
CA PHE A 270 -15.73 -4.14 -1.65
C PHE A 270 -16.45 -5.28 -0.90
N ILE A 271 -16.59 -5.19 0.42
CA ILE A 271 -17.30 -6.20 1.21
C ILE A 271 -18.75 -6.36 0.72
N GLN A 272 -19.49 -5.26 0.59
CA GLN A 272 -20.89 -5.29 0.20
C GLN A 272 -21.11 -5.88 -1.20
N LYS A 273 -20.16 -5.70 -2.12
CA LYS A 273 -20.28 -6.18 -3.50
C LYS A 273 -19.78 -7.60 -3.71
N PHE A 274 -18.72 -8.02 -3.00
CA PHE A 274 -17.98 -9.24 -3.34
C PHE A 274 -17.93 -10.28 -2.20
N ILE A 275 -18.22 -9.88 -0.96
CA ILE A 275 -18.09 -10.77 0.19
C ILE A 275 -19.47 -11.22 0.65
N GLU A 276 -19.78 -12.48 0.36
CA GLU A 276 -21.06 -13.09 0.72
C GLU A 276 -20.97 -14.01 1.93
N CYS A 277 -19.79 -14.46 2.36
CA CYS A 277 -19.64 -15.42 3.46
C CYS A 277 -18.48 -15.08 4.42
N GLU A 278 -18.54 -15.63 5.64
CA GLU A 278 -17.50 -15.45 6.66
C GLU A 278 -16.16 -16.04 6.22
N ILE A 279 -15.08 -15.52 6.80
CA ILE A 279 -13.73 -16.03 6.55
C ILE A 279 -13.61 -17.46 7.10
N VAL A 280 -13.19 -18.38 6.24
CA VAL A 280 -12.75 -19.72 6.65
C VAL A 280 -11.24 -19.85 6.51
N GLY A 281 -10.64 -19.22 5.49
CA GLY A 281 -9.19 -19.03 5.39
C GLY A 281 -8.42 -20.15 4.70
N ARG A 282 -9.06 -21.05 3.95
CA ARG A 282 -8.38 -22.14 3.24
C ARG A 282 -7.89 -21.71 1.86
N LYS A 283 -6.65 -22.07 1.57
CA LYS A 283 -6.03 -21.86 0.26
C LYS A 283 -5.34 -23.13 -0.20
N PHE A 284 -5.56 -23.52 -1.44
CA PHE A 284 -4.76 -24.53 -2.10
C PHE A 284 -3.56 -23.86 -2.77
N LEU A 285 -2.38 -24.46 -2.63
CA LEU A 285 -1.16 -24.00 -3.29
C LEU A 285 -0.48 -25.15 -4.00
N ARG A 286 0.02 -24.85 -5.19
CA ARG A 286 0.85 -25.73 -6.02
C ARG A 286 2.16 -25.02 -6.32
N ILE A 287 3.28 -25.61 -5.92
CA ILE A 287 4.59 -24.95 -5.87
C ILE A 287 5.58 -25.80 -6.66
N ILE A 288 6.37 -25.16 -7.53
CA ILE A 288 7.34 -25.81 -8.39
C ILE A 288 8.72 -25.16 -8.17
N PRO A 289 9.79 -25.95 -7.98
CA PRO A 289 11.14 -25.42 -7.76
C PRO A 289 11.63 -24.50 -8.87
N ALA A 290 12.45 -23.51 -8.49
CA ALA A 290 13.09 -22.59 -9.44
C ALA A 290 13.94 -23.32 -10.50
N THR A 291 14.52 -24.47 -10.14
CA THR A 291 15.32 -25.33 -11.04
C THR A 291 14.50 -25.94 -12.17
N GLU A 292 13.18 -25.96 -12.05
CA GLU A 292 12.23 -26.48 -13.05
C GLU A 292 11.71 -25.38 -14.00
N THR A 293 12.32 -24.19 -14.00
CA THR A 293 11.85 -23.04 -14.81
C THR A 293 11.69 -23.38 -16.29
N GLU A 294 12.56 -24.22 -16.86
CA GLU A 294 12.43 -24.66 -18.25
C GLU A 294 11.16 -25.49 -18.48
N ASN A 295 10.73 -26.28 -17.49
CA ASN A 295 9.52 -27.10 -17.54
C ASN A 295 8.24 -26.28 -17.31
N MET A 296 8.36 -25.02 -16.88
CA MET A 296 7.25 -24.11 -16.58
C MET A 296 6.82 -23.21 -17.73
N TYR A 297 7.52 -23.23 -18.87
CA TYR A 297 7.19 -22.40 -20.05
C TYR A 297 6.86 -20.93 -19.68
N PRO A 298 7.83 -20.16 -19.16
CA PRO A 298 7.62 -18.75 -18.84
C PRO A 298 7.12 -17.96 -20.04
N ARG A 299 6.31 -16.93 -19.81
CA ARG A 299 5.96 -15.96 -20.86
C ARG A 299 7.21 -15.16 -21.23
N GLN A 300 7.43 -14.93 -22.52
CA GLN A 300 8.65 -14.26 -23.02
C GLN A 300 8.48 -12.75 -23.16
N ASP A 301 7.25 -12.26 -23.35
CA ASP A 301 6.97 -10.87 -23.68
C ASP A 301 6.01 -10.21 -22.68
N GLY A 302 6.14 -8.89 -22.53
CA GLY A 302 5.24 -8.04 -21.74
C GLY A 302 5.55 -7.97 -20.24
N ILE A 303 4.56 -7.54 -19.46
CA ILE A 303 4.68 -7.30 -18.00
C ILE A 303 4.63 -8.62 -17.21
N LEU A 304 4.18 -9.71 -17.83
CA LEU A 304 3.89 -11.00 -17.19
C LEU A 304 5.01 -12.04 -17.38
N THR A 305 6.25 -11.62 -17.62
CA THR A 305 7.40 -12.55 -17.84
C THR A 305 7.71 -13.45 -16.63
N SER A 306 7.28 -13.04 -15.44
CA SER A 306 7.34 -13.85 -14.21
C SER A 306 6.19 -14.86 -14.08
N THR A 307 5.32 -14.99 -15.09
CA THR A 307 4.20 -15.94 -15.10
C THR A 307 4.42 -17.08 -16.11
N SER A 308 3.76 -18.21 -15.86
CA SER A 308 3.78 -19.37 -16.74
C SER A 308 2.67 -19.30 -17.79
N GLN A 309 2.90 -19.95 -18.94
CA GLN A 309 1.86 -20.19 -19.94
C GLN A 309 0.91 -21.34 -19.53
N ILE A 310 1.32 -22.19 -18.60
CA ILE A 310 0.58 -23.39 -18.20
C ILE A 310 -0.54 -23.02 -17.22
N ASP A 311 -1.77 -23.46 -17.51
CA ASP A 311 -2.80 -23.59 -16.48
C ASP A 311 -2.50 -24.82 -15.61
N VAL A 312 -1.81 -24.60 -14.49
CA VAL A 312 -1.41 -25.70 -13.61
C VAL A 312 -2.58 -26.38 -12.91
N ARG A 313 -3.83 -25.87 -13.01
CA ARG A 313 -5.02 -26.58 -12.50
C ARG A 313 -5.34 -27.80 -13.35
N CYS A 314 -5.15 -27.67 -14.67
CA CYS A 314 -5.37 -28.72 -15.66
C CYS A 314 -4.33 -28.58 -16.80
N PRO A 315 -3.07 -28.99 -16.56
CA PRO A 315 -2.00 -28.82 -17.54
C PRO A 315 -2.29 -29.57 -18.85
N ASP A 316 -2.25 -28.87 -19.98
CA ASP A 316 -2.27 -29.50 -21.29
C ASP A 316 -0.88 -30.07 -21.61
N LEU A 317 -0.71 -31.39 -21.41
CA LEU A 317 0.54 -32.09 -21.68
C LEU A 317 0.81 -32.33 -23.17
N THR A 318 -0.14 -32.01 -24.06
CA THR A 318 0.08 -32.03 -25.50
C THR A 318 0.78 -30.74 -25.95
N GLU A 319 0.38 -29.61 -25.37
CA GLU A 319 0.99 -28.30 -25.63
C GLU A 319 2.27 -28.08 -24.80
N PHE A 320 2.28 -28.52 -23.54
CA PHE A 320 3.36 -28.31 -22.57
C PHE A 320 3.96 -29.64 -22.07
N PRO A 321 4.53 -30.50 -22.96
CA PRO A 321 4.93 -31.85 -22.60
C PRO A 321 6.01 -31.94 -21.52
N ARG A 322 6.91 -30.94 -21.41
CA ARG A 322 7.97 -30.92 -20.40
C ARG A 322 7.45 -30.80 -18.98
N PHE A 323 6.23 -30.29 -18.80
CA PHE A 323 5.63 -30.15 -17.47
C PHE A 323 5.43 -31.49 -16.76
N ARG A 324 5.33 -32.61 -17.51
CA ARG A 324 5.27 -33.97 -16.93
C ARG A 324 6.48 -34.29 -16.05
N GLU A 325 7.65 -33.75 -16.40
CA GLU A 325 8.91 -34.00 -15.70
C GLU A 325 9.13 -33.03 -14.53
N ALA A 326 8.30 -31.99 -14.40
CA ALA A 326 8.43 -31.02 -13.32
C ALA A 326 8.10 -31.66 -11.97
N HIS A 327 8.90 -31.35 -10.96
CA HIS A 327 8.60 -31.73 -9.58
C HIS A 327 7.60 -30.75 -8.97
N VAL A 328 6.43 -31.25 -8.54
CA VAL A 328 5.35 -30.40 -8.04
C VAL A 328 5.08 -30.68 -6.55
N PHE A 329 4.90 -29.62 -5.77
CA PHE A 329 4.53 -29.68 -4.35
C PHE A 329 3.14 -29.07 -4.14
N ASP A 330 2.21 -29.85 -3.60
CA ASP A 330 0.86 -29.40 -3.30
C ASP A 330 0.66 -29.24 -1.78
N CYS A 331 -0.10 -28.24 -1.36
CA CYS A 331 -0.58 -28.12 0.01
C CYS A 331 -1.93 -27.39 0.08
N THR A 332 -2.67 -27.64 1.16
CA THR A 332 -3.81 -26.81 1.55
C THR A 332 -3.50 -26.16 2.88
N LEU A 333 -3.47 -24.84 2.89
CA LEU A 333 -3.33 -24.05 4.11
C LEU A 333 -4.72 -23.82 4.72
N CYS A 334 -4.79 -23.86 6.05
CA CYS A 334 -5.93 -23.42 6.83
C CYS A 334 -5.60 -22.11 7.57
N ALA A 335 -6.62 -21.49 8.18
CA ALA A 335 -6.41 -20.33 9.03
C ALA A 335 -5.39 -20.65 10.14
N GLY A 336 -4.33 -19.83 10.23
CA GLY A 336 -3.26 -19.99 11.22
C GLY A 336 -2.03 -20.75 10.72
N ASP A 337 -2.10 -21.37 9.55
CA ASP A 337 -0.94 -21.99 8.92
C ASP A 337 -0.03 -20.94 8.29
N CYS A 338 1.28 -21.17 8.36
CA CYS A 338 2.29 -20.43 7.62
C CYS A 338 2.91 -21.35 6.58
N LEU A 339 3.27 -20.81 5.41
CA LEU A 339 4.00 -21.55 4.39
C LEU A 339 5.34 -20.86 4.17
N PHE A 340 6.42 -21.61 4.32
CA PHE A 340 7.73 -21.20 3.85
C PHE A 340 7.87 -21.61 2.38
N ILE A 341 8.15 -20.63 1.51
CA ILE A 341 8.46 -20.86 0.10
C ILE A 341 9.89 -20.37 -0.16
N PRO A 342 10.81 -21.23 -0.63
CA PRO A 342 12.15 -20.81 -1.00
C PRO A 342 12.14 -19.82 -2.18
N ALA A 343 13.15 -18.94 -2.24
CA ALA A 343 13.24 -17.91 -3.27
C ALA A 343 13.25 -18.48 -4.70
N GLY A 344 12.53 -17.81 -5.60
CA GLY A 344 12.46 -18.14 -7.03
C GLY A 344 11.50 -19.29 -7.38
N PHE A 345 10.83 -19.90 -6.41
CA PHE A 345 9.85 -20.96 -6.70
C PHE A 345 8.62 -20.40 -7.41
N TRP A 346 8.19 -21.11 -8.45
CA TRP A 346 6.90 -20.89 -9.08
C TRP A 346 5.80 -21.34 -8.13
N HIS A 347 4.71 -20.59 -8.06
CA HIS A 347 3.59 -20.95 -7.19
C HIS A 347 2.27 -20.51 -7.81
N TYR A 348 1.28 -21.39 -7.68
CA TYR A 348 -0.12 -21.12 -7.95
C TYR A 348 -0.88 -21.15 -6.64
N VAL A 349 -1.79 -20.20 -6.45
CA VAL A 349 -2.59 -20.04 -5.24
C VAL A 349 -4.06 -19.96 -5.62
N PHE A 350 -4.88 -20.76 -4.97
CA PHE A 350 -6.33 -20.78 -5.16
C PHE A 350 -7.04 -20.66 -3.82
N ALA A 351 -7.83 -19.60 -3.65
CA ALA A 351 -8.67 -19.44 -2.48
C ALA A 351 -9.85 -20.42 -2.55
N LEU A 352 -9.93 -21.35 -1.60
CA LEU A 352 -11.06 -22.30 -1.51
C LEU A 352 -12.29 -21.67 -0.86
N ASP A 353 -12.07 -20.58 -0.15
CA ASP A 353 -13.05 -19.75 0.55
C ASP A 353 -12.43 -18.37 0.83
N PRO A 354 -13.24 -17.36 1.23
CA PRO A 354 -12.73 -16.06 1.59
C PRO A 354 -11.66 -16.15 2.67
N SER A 355 -10.55 -15.48 2.42
CA SER A 355 -9.32 -15.65 3.18
C SER A 355 -8.52 -14.36 3.22
N ILE A 356 -7.82 -14.15 4.33
CA ILE A 356 -6.88 -13.04 4.51
C ILE A 356 -5.50 -13.66 4.72
N SER A 357 -4.49 -13.12 4.05
CA SER A 357 -3.11 -13.61 4.17
C SER A 357 -2.13 -12.45 4.21
N VAL A 358 -1.03 -12.66 4.92
CA VAL A 358 0.11 -11.74 4.94
C VAL A 358 1.33 -12.50 4.47
N SER A 359 2.00 -11.97 3.46
CA SER A 359 3.28 -12.48 2.97
C SER A 359 4.42 -11.59 3.45
N CYS A 360 5.52 -12.19 3.90
CA CYS A 360 6.74 -11.47 4.25
C CYS A 360 7.91 -12.06 3.47
N TRP A 361 8.60 -11.21 2.72
CA TRP A 361 9.79 -11.57 1.96
C TRP A 361 11.01 -11.18 2.78
N PHE A 362 11.96 -12.10 2.94
CA PHE A 362 13.19 -11.85 3.69
C PHE A 362 14.38 -12.51 2.99
N THR A 363 15.54 -11.88 3.09
CA THR A 363 16.81 -12.45 2.61
C THR A 363 17.61 -12.97 3.78
N THR A 364 18.13 -14.19 3.67
CA THR A 364 19.09 -14.71 4.62
C THR A 364 20.50 -14.47 4.12
N LYS A 365 21.31 -13.72 4.88
CA LYS A 365 22.77 -13.76 4.74
C LYS A 365 23.28 -15.00 5.47
N ILE A 366 23.07 -16.17 4.90
CA ILE A 366 23.68 -17.42 5.38
C ILE A 366 24.87 -17.73 4.49
#